data_AF-A0A0F9ILM7-F1
#
_entry.id   AF-A0A0F9ILM7-F1
#
_cell.length_a   1.000
_cell.length_b   1.000
_cell.length_c   1.000
_cell.angle_alpha   90.00
_cell.angle_beta   90.00
_cell.angle_gamma   90.00
#
_symmetry.space_group_name_H-M   'P 1'
#
loop_
_entity.id
_entity.type
_entity.pdbx_description
1 polymer ?
#
loop_
_entity_poly.entity_id
_entity_poly.type
_entity_poly.pdbx_seq_one_letter_code
_entity_poly.pdbx_strand_id
1 'polypeptide(L)'
;MHSCSLESPIFTAATEFEFEDTEDGFFVHAFLISDKVNANNWMVTREANRLDGQDFVGKPDIVFINDKGIRDHSTGSTLEESRRVQEQFRKGTIRTVKGTDTGKRLSTTSKIDDADTIAKIKSGAIRFVSPAIFPKSLEDVEIVRTGPSTHIHIVHRYDAIHRAFVDEPAYGIDAAVGPSCEGNGNDCMIRLQQIHAGIGDQEVDPLRKIELVKIKTSKCSETGNLILEMPAGPLNDCVTKILSEKLGPGEEPTDQDLAIAFSECREQLNKSKAKESKEATTNSNNDRKSNTDINMAQEDEKDKEIAALKSKAQEVEEELKQSRKANEELTEEKKKEEAKRAQEEEKKKEEARRGRKGKAQDDMTDEEKKAAQEEDEKKEAAEDEKKEEELTSKIASQLSIKIPLVQKYVSAKTQQKNLDAKAAKELYDKTLSASIDEINSKLDDIGPYAATKNTKKY
;
A
#
# COMPACT_ATOMS: atom_id res chain seq x y z
N MET A 1 0.14 33.09 10.98
CA MET A 1 -1.11 32.77 10.26
C MET A 1 -0.71 32.55 8.81
N HIS A 2 -1.02 31.39 8.22
CA HIS A 2 -0.88 31.19 6.78
C HIS A 2 -2.25 31.42 6.16
N SER A 3 -2.35 32.37 5.24
CA SER A 3 -3.54 32.58 4.44
C SER A 3 -3.62 31.47 3.39
N CYS A 4 -4.73 30.73 3.36
CA CYS A 4 -5.04 29.86 2.23
C CYS A 4 -5.37 30.75 1.02
N SER A 5 -4.36 31.09 0.21
CA SER A 5 -4.60 31.70 -1.10
C SER A 5 -4.72 30.61 -2.16
N LEU A 6 -5.74 30.72 -2.99
CA LEU A 6 -5.98 29.87 -4.16
C LEU A 6 -5.50 30.56 -5.46
N GLU A 7 -4.74 31.66 -5.34
CA GLU A 7 -4.05 32.39 -6.43
C GLU A 7 -2.77 31.67 -6.88
N SER A 8 -2.68 30.34 -6.75
CA SER A 8 -1.49 29.57 -7.13
C SER A 8 -1.86 28.12 -7.49
N PRO A 9 -1.26 27.57 -8.56
CA PRO A 9 -1.48 26.18 -8.97
C PRO A 9 -0.99 25.17 -7.92
N ILE A 10 -1.59 23.97 -7.94
CA ILE A 10 -1.31 22.90 -6.97
C ILE A 10 -0.47 21.79 -7.64
N PHE A 11 0.54 21.30 -6.93
CA PHE A 11 1.66 20.50 -7.46
C PHE A 11 1.74 19.08 -6.88
N THR A 12 1.77 18.07 -7.76
CA THR A 12 1.54 16.61 -7.55
C THR A 12 2.66 15.81 -8.21
N ALA A 13 3.21 14.73 -7.61
CA ALA A 13 4.35 13.99 -8.19
C ALA A 13 4.17 12.48 -8.47
N ALA A 14 5.05 11.90 -9.30
CA ALA A 14 4.63 10.85 -10.25
C ALA A 14 5.64 9.73 -10.58
N THR A 15 5.30 8.44 -10.37
CA THR A 15 6.11 7.20 -10.55
C THR A 15 6.20 6.62 -11.97
N GLU A 16 7.05 5.61 -12.19
CA GLU A 16 7.05 4.63 -13.29
C GLU A 16 7.08 5.22 -14.70
N PHE A 17 8.32 5.26 -15.21
CA PHE A 17 8.67 5.80 -16.52
C PHE A 17 9.43 4.73 -17.27
N GLU A 18 8.75 4.10 -18.23
CA GLU A 18 9.40 3.42 -19.33
C GLU A 18 9.62 4.46 -20.43
N PHE A 19 10.80 4.50 -21.03
CA PHE A 19 11.05 5.31 -22.21
C PHE A 19 11.38 4.44 -23.42
N GLU A 20 10.87 4.84 -24.57
CA GLU A 20 11.06 4.15 -25.83
C GLU A 20 11.70 5.14 -26.83
N ASP A 21 12.75 4.71 -27.52
CA ASP A 21 13.43 5.50 -28.54
C ASP A 21 13.12 4.87 -29.90
N THR A 22 12.18 5.47 -30.64
CA THR A 22 11.67 4.92 -31.91
C THR A 22 11.99 5.85 -33.07
N GLU A 23 11.76 5.39 -34.30
CA GLU A 23 11.88 6.25 -35.50
C GLU A 23 10.93 7.48 -35.43
N ASP A 24 9.82 7.37 -34.69
CA ASP A 24 8.86 8.45 -34.45
C ASP A 24 9.28 9.40 -33.32
N GLY A 25 10.35 9.11 -32.57
CA GLY A 25 10.97 9.97 -31.55
C GLY A 25 11.12 9.33 -30.16
N PHE A 26 11.52 10.14 -29.19
CA PHE A 26 11.71 9.70 -27.80
C PHE A 26 10.40 9.83 -27.00
N PHE A 27 9.84 8.70 -26.58
CA PHE A 27 8.61 8.61 -25.81
C PHE A 27 8.91 8.31 -24.35
N VAL A 28 8.09 8.88 -23.46
CA VAL A 28 8.22 8.78 -22.01
C VAL A 28 6.85 8.44 -21.44
N HIS A 29 6.67 7.17 -21.08
CA HIS A 29 5.60 6.73 -20.19
C HIS A 29 5.87 7.24 -18.77
N ALA A 30 4.84 7.31 -17.93
CA ALA A 30 4.87 8.06 -16.68
C ALA A 30 3.59 7.81 -15.86
N PHE A 31 3.61 7.93 -14.54
CA PHE A 31 2.43 8.31 -13.75
C PHE A 31 2.10 9.78 -14.04
N LEU A 32 0.88 10.15 -13.70
CA LEU A 32 0.42 11.52 -13.67
C LEU A 32 -0.07 11.88 -12.26
N ILE A 33 -1.16 11.29 -11.79
CA ILE A 33 -1.82 11.70 -10.54
C ILE A 33 -2.59 10.52 -9.91
N SER A 34 -2.93 10.58 -8.62
CA SER A 34 -3.68 9.49 -7.95
C SER A 34 -4.67 9.96 -6.89
N ASP A 35 -5.55 9.07 -6.46
CA ASP A 35 -6.55 9.30 -5.40
C ASP A 35 -5.99 9.19 -3.96
N LYS A 36 -4.66 9.23 -3.80
CA LYS A 36 -3.96 9.28 -2.50
C LYS A 36 -3.55 10.70 -2.11
N VAL A 37 -3.53 10.98 -0.80
CA VAL A 37 -2.90 12.17 -0.20
C VAL A 37 -1.38 12.09 -0.33
N ASN A 38 -0.77 13.21 -0.73
CA ASN A 38 0.67 13.34 -0.93
C ASN A 38 1.38 14.12 0.20
N ALA A 39 2.70 14.24 0.11
CA ALA A 39 3.52 14.96 1.09
C ALA A 39 3.23 16.46 1.19
N ASN A 40 2.62 17.05 0.15
CA ASN A 40 2.12 18.43 0.15
C ASN A 40 0.72 18.54 0.78
N ASN A 41 0.24 17.48 1.44
CA ASN A 41 -1.07 17.38 2.10
C ASN A 41 -2.24 17.69 1.17
N TRP A 42 -2.24 17.11 -0.03
CA TRP A 42 -3.42 17.20 -0.90
C TRP A 42 -3.63 15.95 -1.74
N MET A 43 -4.83 15.81 -2.28
CA MET A 43 -5.24 14.73 -3.19
C MET A 43 -6.24 15.21 -4.22
N VAL A 44 -6.40 14.44 -5.28
CA VAL A 44 -7.49 14.56 -6.26
C VAL A 44 -8.46 13.42 -6.03
N THR A 45 -9.78 13.66 -6.12
CA THR A 45 -10.73 12.55 -5.98
C THR A 45 -10.69 11.62 -7.20
N ARG A 46 -11.10 10.37 -6.98
CA ARG A 46 -11.23 9.39 -8.06
C ARG A 46 -12.14 9.88 -9.19
N GLU A 47 -13.22 10.58 -8.86
CA GLU A 47 -14.15 11.12 -9.85
C GLU A 47 -13.56 12.31 -10.60
N ALA A 48 -12.84 13.22 -9.94
CA ALA A 48 -12.08 14.26 -10.60
C ALA A 48 -11.09 13.69 -11.64
N ASN A 49 -10.36 12.62 -11.29
CA ASN A 49 -9.46 11.91 -12.22
C ASN A 49 -10.18 11.22 -13.38
N ARG A 50 -11.44 10.79 -13.19
CA ARG A 50 -12.27 10.22 -14.27
C ARG A 50 -12.77 11.30 -15.22
N LEU A 51 -13.24 12.44 -14.69
CA LEU A 51 -13.83 13.52 -15.46
C LEU A 51 -12.81 14.43 -16.15
N ASP A 52 -11.76 14.84 -15.43
CA ASP A 52 -10.83 15.89 -15.86
C ASP A 52 -9.45 15.36 -16.28
N GLY A 53 -9.13 14.09 -15.99
CA GLY A 53 -7.81 13.51 -16.25
C GLY A 53 -7.35 13.56 -17.72
N GLN A 54 -8.28 13.56 -18.68
CA GLN A 54 -7.96 13.70 -20.11
C GLN A 54 -7.56 15.13 -20.51
N ASP A 55 -7.79 16.17 -19.69
CA ASP A 55 -7.32 17.53 -20.00
C ASP A 55 -5.79 17.63 -20.04
N PHE A 56 -5.06 16.66 -19.47
CA PHE A 56 -3.60 16.60 -19.62
C PHE A 56 -3.13 16.34 -21.06
N VAL A 57 -3.97 15.82 -21.97
CA VAL A 57 -3.57 15.61 -23.37
C VAL A 57 -3.26 16.94 -24.05
N GLY A 58 -2.10 17.03 -24.72
CA GLY A 58 -1.59 18.25 -25.36
C GLY A 58 -0.87 19.23 -24.43
N LYS A 59 -0.99 19.08 -23.10
CA LYS A 59 -0.27 19.89 -22.12
C LYS A 59 1.24 19.60 -22.19
N PRO A 60 2.11 20.57 -21.83
CA PRO A 60 3.55 20.40 -21.93
C PRO A 60 4.10 19.47 -20.85
N ASP A 61 5.16 18.77 -21.21
CA ASP A 61 6.22 18.42 -20.29
C ASP A 61 7.19 19.60 -20.16
N ILE A 62 7.57 19.99 -18.94
CA ILE A 62 8.44 21.16 -18.69
C ILE A 62 9.69 20.83 -17.87
N VAL A 63 10.78 21.55 -18.12
CA VAL A 63 11.93 21.67 -17.22
C VAL A 63 12.05 23.13 -16.81
N PHE A 64 11.64 23.44 -15.59
CA PHE A 64 11.85 24.73 -14.95
C PHE A 64 12.85 24.56 -13.80
N ILE A 65 13.73 25.55 -13.61
CA ILE A 65 14.70 25.59 -12.52
C ILE A 65 14.39 26.86 -11.72
N ASN A 66 14.06 26.69 -10.44
CA ASN A 66 13.72 27.80 -9.55
C ASN A 66 14.97 28.58 -9.09
N ASP A 67 14.77 29.69 -8.38
CA ASP A 67 15.84 30.58 -7.88
C ASP A 67 16.87 29.88 -6.97
N LYS A 68 16.58 28.67 -6.46
CA LYS A 68 17.49 27.85 -5.65
C LYS A 68 18.35 26.90 -6.49
N GLY A 69 18.18 26.89 -7.81
CA GLY A 69 18.85 25.95 -8.71
C GLY A 69 18.22 24.54 -8.74
N ILE A 70 17.00 24.39 -8.20
CA ILE A 70 16.30 23.11 -8.08
C ILE A 70 15.24 23.00 -9.19
N ARG A 71 15.09 21.80 -9.78
CA ARG A 71 14.05 21.51 -10.76
C ARG A 71 12.68 21.40 -10.09
N ASP A 72 11.74 22.20 -10.57
CA ASP A 72 10.49 22.51 -9.90
C ASP A 72 9.42 22.91 -10.93
N HIS A 73 8.24 23.32 -10.47
CA HIS A 73 7.18 23.86 -11.30
C HIS A 73 7.33 25.35 -11.58
N SER A 74 6.93 25.78 -12.77
CA SER A 74 6.63 27.19 -13.04
C SER A 74 5.31 27.60 -12.36
N THR A 75 5.28 28.75 -11.71
CA THR A 75 4.10 29.32 -11.06
C THR A 75 3.42 30.42 -11.90
N GLY A 76 2.15 30.67 -11.61
CA GLY A 76 1.36 31.78 -12.15
C GLY A 76 0.17 32.09 -11.23
N SER A 77 -0.30 33.34 -11.23
CA SER A 77 -1.38 33.77 -10.30
C SER A 77 -2.78 33.30 -10.72
N THR A 78 -2.97 33.02 -12.01
CA THR A 78 -4.21 32.48 -12.59
C THR A 78 -3.93 31.25 -13.45
N LEU A 79 -5.00 30.56 -13.89
CA LEU A 79 -4.92 29.48 -14.86
C LEU A 79 -4.28 29.94 -16.19
N GLU A 80 -4.71 31.08 -16.73
CA GLU A 80 -4.19 31.67 -17.97
C GLU A 80 -2.72 32.05 -17.84
N GLU A 81 -2.33 32.64 -16.70
CA GLU A 81 -0.93 32.97 -16.46
C GLU A 81 -0.07 31.71 -16.32
N SER A 82 -0.52 30.73 -15.55
CA SER A 82 0.18 29.45 -15.39
C SER A 82 0.38 28.75 -16.75
N ARG A 83 -0.67 28.73 -17.57
CA ARG A 83 -0.63 28.23 -18.96
C ARG A 83 0.26 29.07 -19.87
N ARG A 84 0.41 30.37 -19.66
CA ARG A 84 1.31 31.25 -20.45
C ARG A 84 2.78 31.07 -20.07
N VAL A 85 3.08 30.97 -18.77
CA VAL A 85 4.46 30.92 -18.26
C VAL A 85 5.11 29.56 -18.58
N GLN A 86 4.39 28.46 -18.37
CA GLN A 86 4.93 27.10 -18.56
C GLN A 86 5.44 26.81 -19.99
N GLU A 87 4.85 27.43 -21.02
CA GLU A 87 5.16 27.11 -22.42
C GLU A 87 6.60 27.50 -22.80
N GLN A 88 7.18 28.46 -22.09
CA GLN A 88 8.58 28.84 -22.23
C GLN A 88 9.55 27.74 -21.78
N PHE A 89 9.06 26.79 -20.96
CA PHE A 89 9.81 25.68 -20.39
C PHE A 89 9.45 24.32 -21.03
N ARG A 90 8.60 24.30 -22.08
CA ARG A 90 8.17 23.09 -22.79
C ARG A 90 9.37 22.32 -23.36
N LYS A 91 9.51 21.05 -22.93
CA LYS A 91 10.48 20.06 -23.42
C LYS A 91 9.83 18.89 -24.16
N GLY A 92 8.53 18.71 -23.98
CA GLY A 92 7.75 17.68 -24.65
C GLY A 92 6.25 17.95 -24.58
N THR A 93 5.46 16.99 -25.06
CA THR A 93 3.99 17.08 -25.10
C THR A 93 3.36 15.76 -24.70
N ILE A 94 2.43 15.81 -23.74
CA ILE A 94 1.61 14.66 -23.33
C ILE A 94 0.71 14.25 -24.49
N ARG A 95 0.81 12.99 -24.93
CA ARG A 95 0.08 12.42 -26.07
C ARG A 95 -1.14 11.63 -25.66
N THR A 96 -1.05 10.86 -24.57
CA THR A 96 -2.17 10.06 -24.05
C THR A 96 -2.17 10.04 -22.53
N VAL A 97 -3.36 9.85 -21.95
CA VAL A 97 -3.58 9.59 -20.52
C VAL A 97 -4.30 8.25 -20.37
N LYS A 98 -3.81 7.37 -19.50
CA LYS A 98 -4.40 6.07 -19.14
C LYS A 98 -4.89 6.10 -17.68
N GLY A 99 -5.80 5.18 -17.33
CA GLY A 99 -6.33 5.03 -15.97
C GLY A 99 -7.54 5.91 -15.63
N THR A 100 -8.00 6.76 -16.57
CA THR A 100 -9.17 7.65 -16.38
C THR A 100 -10.50 6.90 -16.33
N ASP A 101 -10.52 5.62 -16.66
CA ASP A 101 -11.62 4.70 -16.42
C ASP A 101 -11.79 4.41 -14.91
N THR A 102 -10.67 4.15 -14.21
CA THR A 102 -10.69 3.84 -12.77
C THR A 102 -10.59 5.09 -11.88
N GLY A 103 -9.90 6.14 -12.34
CA GLY A 103 -9.59 7.36 -11.58
C GLY A 103 -8.62 7.18 -10.40
N LYS A 104 -8.22 5.95 -10.07
CA LYS A 104 -7.36 5.64 -8.91
C LYS A 104 -5.95 6.16 -9.09
N ARG A 105 -5.38 5.91 -10.27
CA ARG A 105 -3.99 6.24 -10.64
C ARG A 105 -3.97 6.47 -12.14
N LEU A 106 -3.63 7.68 -12.54
CA LEU A 106 -3.46 8.06 -13.93
C LEU A 106 -1.99 7.89 -14.34
N SER A 107 -1.78 7.47 -15.57
CA SER A 107 -0.48 7.45 -16.24
C SER A 107 -0.56 8.20 -17.57
N THR A 108 0.58 8.65 -18.09
CA THR A 108 0.69 9.42 -19.33
C THR A 108 1.76 8.83 -20.24
N THR A 109 1.59 9.02 -21.55
CA THR A 109 2.67 8.87 -22.53
C THR A 109 2.94 10.24 -23.13
N SER A 110 4.17 10.70 -23.08
CA SER A 110 4.61 11.95 -23.70
C SER A 110 5.61 11.69 -24.82
N LYS A 111 5.68 12.59 -25.80
CA LYS A 111 6.83 12.69 -26.69
C LYS A 111 7.72 13.84 -26.19
N ILE A 112 9.00 13.58 -25.99
CA ILE A 112 9.99 14.60 -25.61
C ILE A 112 10.79 14.99 -26.85
N ASP A 113 10.91 16.28 -27.10
CA ASP A 113 11.52 16.83 -28.32
C ASP A 113 12.88 17.52 -28.03
N ASP A 114 13.18 17.80 -26.76
CA ASP A 114 14.39 18.49 -26.31
C ASP A 114 15.56 17.54 -26.00
N ALA A 115 16.64 17.65 -26.79
CA ALA A 115 17.78 16.73 -26.74
C ALA A 115 18.55 16.72 -25.41
N ASP A 116 18.67 17.88 -24.72
CA ASP A 116 19.33 17.98 -23.41
C ASP A 116 18.49 17.27 -22.33
N THR A 117 17.17 17.43 -22.38
CA THR A 117 16.21 16.73 -21.51
C THR A 117 16.27 15.23 -21.75
N ILE A 118 16.29 14.77 -23.01
CA ILE A 118 16.45 13.35 -23.36
C ILE A 118 17.77 12.78 -22.81
N ALA A 119 18.89 13.50 -22.98
CA ALA A 119 20.19 13.08 -22.45
C ALA A 119 20.17 12.96 -20.91
N LYS A 120 19.53 13.92 -20.22
CA LYS A 120 19.37 13.91 -18.76
C LYS A 120 18.43 12.80 -18.25
N ILE A 121 17.41 12.42 -19.01
CA ILE A 121 16.57 11.26 -18.71
C ILE A 121 17.39 9.97 -18.87
N LYS A 122 18.05 9.78 -20.02
CA LYS A 122 18.88 8.59 -20.31
C LYS A 122 20.02 8.39 -19.30
N SER A 123 20.64 9.47 -18.83
CA SER A 123 21.71 9.40 -17.82
C SER A 123 21.20 9.24 -16.38
N GLY A 124 19.89 9.13 -16.15
CA GLY A 124 19.29 9.12 -14.81
C GLY A 124 19.51 10.42 -14.02
N ALA A 125 19.83 11.53 -14.69
CA ALA A 125 19.98 12.83 -14.06
C ALA A 125 18.61 13.48 -13.80
N ILE A 126 17.61 13.26 -14.67
CA ILE A 126 16.19 13.52 -14.40
C ILE A 126 15.58 12.24 -13.84
N ARG A 127 15.04 12.31 -12.61
CA ARG A 127 14.58 11.12 -11.87
C ARG A 127 13.15 11.17 -11.33
N PHE A 128 12.47 12.30 -11.43
CA PHE A 128 11.10 12.43 -10.93
C PHE A 128 10.34 13.40 -11.84
N VAL A 129 9.01 13.25 -11.91
CA VAL A 129 8.15 14.27 -12.51
C VAL A 129 6.98 14.59 -11.60
N SER A 130 6.26 15.65 -11.97
CA SER A 130 5.23 16.24 -11.14
C SER A 130 4.21 17.01 -11.99
N PRO A 131 2.93 16.60 -12.15
CA PRO A 131 1.92 17.51 -12.68
C PRO A 131 1.55 18.70 -11.81
N ALA A 132 1.15 19.76 -12.50
CA ALA A 132 0.43 20.90 -11.94
C ALA A 132 -1.03 20.88 -12.41
N ILE A 133 -1.94 21.16 -11.49
CA ILE A 133 -3.36 21.38 -11.76
C ILE A 133 -3.82 22.73 -11.19
N PHE A 134 -4.93 23.24 -11.72
CA PHE A 134 -5.65 24.39 -11.18
C PHE A 134 -7.08 23.94 -10.82
N PRO A 135 -7.58 24.14 -9.60
CA PRO A 135 -8.99 23.87 -9.28
C PRO A 135 -9.92 24.73 -10.15
N LYS A 136 -11.02 24.16 -10.65
CA LYS A 136 -11.96 24.89 -11.53
C LYS A 136 -12.73 26.00 -10.81
N SER A 137 -12.95 25.82 -9.51
CA SER A 137 -13.56 26.79 -8.62
C SER A 137 -13.05 26.59 -7.19
N LEU A 138 -13.43 27.47 -6.26
CA LEU A 138 -13.08 27.30 -4.84
C LEU A 138 -13.95 26.20 -4.21
N GLU A 139 -15.17 26.05 -4.71
CA GLU A 139 -16.18 25.06 -4.36
C GLU A 139 -15.73 23.63 -4.73
N ASP A 140 -14.85 23.49 -5.72
CA ASP A 140 -14.21 22.23 -6.11
C ASP A 140 -13.03 21.83 -5.18
N VAL A 141 -12.76 22.57 -4.09
CA VAL A 141 -11.72 22.25 -3.12
C VAL A 141 -12.30 22.11 -1.71
N GLU A 142 -12.34 20.87 -1.22
CA GLU A 142 -12.66 20.58 0.17
C GLU A 142 -11.40 20.68 1.05
N ILE A 143 -11.48 21.43 2.15
CA ILE A 143 -10.36 21.64 3.07
C ILE A 143 -10.62 20.90 4.38
N VAL A 144 -10.03 19.71 4.54
CA VAL A 144 -10.17 18.88 5.75
C VAL A 144 -9.10 19.27 6.76
N ARG A 145 -9.49 19.90 7.87
CA ARG A 145 -8.54 20.27 8.93
C ARG A 145 -8.07 19.04 9.71
N THR A 146 -6.79 18.70 9.63
CA THR A 146 -6.18 17.55 10.32
C THR A 146 -5.51 17.91 11.65
N GLY A 147 -5.39 19.20 11.96
CA GLY A 147 -4.77 19.66 13.21
C GLY A 147 -4.83 21.17 13.41
N PRO A 148 -4.17 21.71 14.46
CA PRO A 148 -4.22 23.14 14.77
C PRO A 148 -3.75 24.05 13.62
N SER A 149 -2.77 23.58 12.84
CA SER A 149 -2.18 24.31 11.72
C SER A 149 -1.97 23.44 10.47
N THR A 150 -2.65 22.29 10.39
CA THR A 150 -2.54 21.35 9.26
C THR A 150 -3.92 21.08 8.66
N HIS A 151 -3.96 20.97 7.34
CA HIS A 151 -5.14 20.69 6.54
C HIS A 151 -4.75 19.78 5.38
N ILE A 152 -5.74 19.07 4.83
CA ILE A 152 -5.63 18.37 3.55
C ILE A 152 -6.55 19.09 2.55
N HIS A 153 -6.05 19.36 1.35
CA HIS A 153 -6.88 19.80 0.23
C HIS A 153 -7.34 18.59 -0.59
N ILE A 154 -8.65 18.43 -0.77
CA ILE A 154 -9.27 17.39 -1.59
C ILE A 154 -9.89 18.08 -2.80
N VAL A 155 -9.30 17.87 -3.97
CA VAL A 155 -9.70 18.52 -5.22
C VAL A 155 -10.72 17.64 -5.95
N HIS A 156 -11.93 18.18 -6.12
CA HIS A 156 -13.09 17.50 -6.71
C HIS A 156 -13.25 17.76 -8.21
N ARG A 157 -12.69 18.85 -8.75
CA ARG A 157 -12.57 19.14 -10.20
C ARG A 157 -11.35 20.02 -10.49
N TYR A 158 -10.76 19.88 -11.68
CA TYR A 158 -9.58 20.66 -12.06
C TYR A 158 -9.41 20.88 -13.57
N ASP A 159 -8.58 21.86 -13.90
CA ASP A 159 -7.93 22.03 -15.19
C ASP A 159 -6.47 21.60 -15.09
N ALA A 160 -5.99 20.84 -16.08
CA ALA A 160 -4.60 20.46 -16.17
C ALA A 160 -3.75 21.65 -16.67
N ILE A 161 -2.52 21.76 -16.19
CA ILE A 161 -1.58 22.80 -16.61
C ILE A 161 -0.38 22.18 -17.33
N HIS A 162 0.46 21.40 -16.65
CA HIS A 162 1.66 20.74 -17.20
C HIS A 162 2.09 19.51 -16.40
N ARG A 163 3.13 18.81 -16.87
CA ARG A 163 3.94 17.86 -16.09
C ARG A 163 5.40 18.35 -16.05
N ALA A 164 5.93 18.68 -14.88
CA ALA A 164 7.29 19.18 -14.69
C ALA A 164 8.24 18.03 -14.35
N PHE A 165 9.45 18.02 -14.88
CA PHE A 165 10.54 17.19 -14.34
C PHE A 165 11.09 17.88 -13.08
N VAL A 166 11.16 17.17 -11.95
CA VAL A 166 11.48 17.75 -10.63
C VAL A 166 12.59 16.98 -9.90
N ASP A 167 13.17 17.62 -8.87
CA ASP A 167 14.13 16.98 -7.96
C ASP A 167 13.47 16.37 -6.71
N GLU A 168 12.46 17.04 -6.15
CA GLU A 168 11.81 16.68 -4.88
C GLU A 168 10.32 16.40 -5.09
N PRO A 169 9.91 15.12 -5.23
CA PRO A 169 8.53 14.80 -5.56
C PRO A 169 7.58 14.65 -4.36
N ALA A 170 6.38 15.21 -4.49
CA ALA A 170 5.30 15.11 -3.51
C ALA A 170 4.81 13.67 -3.15
N TYR A 171 4.94 12.66 -4.01
CA TYR A 171 4.51 11.27 -3.69
C TYR A 171 5.68 10.36 -3.24
N GLY A 172 6.88 10.91 -3.01
CA GLY A 172 8.01 10.13 -2.49
C GLY A 172 8.50 9.04 -3.46
N ILE A 173 8.61 7.79 -3.02
CA ILE A 173 9.00 6.68 -3.92
C ILE A 173 7.92 6.36 -4.95
N ASP A 174 6.64 6.62 -4.64
CA ASP A 174 5.52 6.62 -5.59
C ASP A 174 5.64 7.79 -6.59
N ALA A 175 6.83 8.42 -6.72
CA ALA A 175 7.15 9.42 -7.73
C ALA A 175 8.41 9.16 -8.57
N ALA A 176 9.08 8.02 -8.42
CA ALA A 176 10.35 7.73 -9.12
C ALA A 176 10.19 7.44 -10.62
N VAL A 177 11.08 8.02 -11.43
CA VAL A 177 11.50 7.47 -12.74
C VAL A 177 12.03 6.06 -12.49
N GLY A 178 11.50 5.12 -13.26
CA GLY A 178 11.86 3.70 -13.12
C GLY A 178 13.35 3.49 -13.37
N PRO A 179 13.94 2.42 -12.81
CA PRO A 179 15.29 2.03 -13.18
C PRO A 179 15.34 1.72 -14.68
N SER A 180 16.10 2.50 -15.45
CA SER A 180 16.48 2.08 -16.79
C SER A 180 17.52 0.97 -16.68
N CYS A 181 17.29 -0.16 -17.33
CA CYS A 181 18.32 -1.16 -17.53
C CYS A 181 18.94 -1.02 -18.93
N GLU A 182 20.22 -1.37 -19.04
CA GLU A 182 20.87 -1.67 -20.32
C GLU A 182 21.14 -3.18 -20.40
N GLY A 183 20.87 -3.80 -21.56
CA GLY A 183 21.20 -5.21 -21.81
C GLY A 183 20.19 -5.97 -22.67
N ASN A 184 20.28 -7.30 -22.62
CA ASN A 184 19.32 -8.24 -23.20
C ASN A 184 17.95 -8.10 -22.50
N GLY A 185 16.86 -8.07 -23.27
CA GLY A 185 15.50 -7.87 -22.74
C GLY A 185 15.09 -8.83 -21.62
N ASN A 186 15.57 -10.08 -21.60
CA ASN A 186 15.30 -11.01 -20.49
C ASN A 186 16.03 -10.60 -19.20
N ASP A 187 17.31 -10.27 -19.28
CA ASP A 187 18.11 -9.82 -18.14
C ASP A 187 17.59 -8.46 -17.61
N CYS A 188 17.05 -7.66 -18.52
CA CYS A 188 16.36 -6.42 -18.22
C CYS A 188 15.10 -6.65 -17.40
N MET A 189 14.18 -7.49 -17.89
CA MET A 189 12.94 -7.82 -17.18
C MET A 189 13.22 -8.40 -15.78
N ILE A 190 14.25 -9.23 -15.64
CA ILE A 190 14.67 -9.78 -14.34
C ILE A 190 15.13 -8.65 -13.39
N ARG A 191 16.00 -7.73 -13.84
CA ARG A 191 16.44 -6.58 -13.04
C ARG A 191 15.29 -5.64 -12.66
N LEU A 192 14.41 -5.33 -13.61
CA LEU A 192 13.22 -4.49 -13.37
C LEU A 192 12.32 -5.12 -12.30
N GLN A 193 12.09 -6.44 -12.36
CA GLN A 193 11.34 -7.19 -11.36
C GLN A 193 12.01 -7.19 -9.98
N GLN A 194 13.34 -7.31 -9.90
CA GLN A 194 14.06 -7.24 -8.62
C GLN A 194 13.90 -5.88 -7.95
N ILE A 195 14.05 -4.79 -8.71
CA ILE A 195 13.93 -3.43 -8.18
C ILE A 195 12.47 -3.14 -7.78
N HIS A 196 11.49 -3.60 -8.56
CA HIS A 196 10.06 -3.56 -8.18
C HIS A 196 9.76 -4.33 -6.88
N ALA A 197 10.47 -5.43 -6.63
CA ALA A 197 10.35 -6.22 -5.41
C ALA A 197 11.10 -5.62 -4.20
N GLY A 198 11.75 -4.46 -4.35
CA GLY A 198 12.57 -3.84 -3.29
C GLY A 198 13.87 -4.62 -3.00
N ILE A 199 14.28 -5.52 -3.89
CA ILE A 199 15.49 -6.32 -3.77
C ILE A 199 16.65 -5.47 -4.30
N GLY A 200 17.44 -4.91 -3.38
CA GLY A 200 18.59 -4.08 -3.74
C GLY A 200 19.72 -4.88 -4.41
N ASP A 201 20.58 -4.18 -5.15
CA ASP A 201 21.69 -4.74 -5.95
C ASP A 201 22.77 -5.49 -5.14
N GLN A 202 22.68 -5.49 -3.81
CA GLN A 202 23.67 -6.11 -2.92
C GLN A 202 23.02 -7.20 -2.07
N GLU A 203 23.62 -8.40 -2.14
CA GLU A 203 23.35 -9.59 -1.31
C GLU A 203 22.14 -10.50 -1.64
N VAL A 204 21.46 -10.34 -2.79
CA VAL A 204 20.43 -11.33 -3.23
C VAL A 204 20.79 -12.00 -4.56
N ASP A 205 20.83 -13.34 -4.53
CA ASP A 205 21.04 -14.22 -5.69
C ASP A 205 20.00 -13.89 -6.79
N PRO A 206 20.40 -13.53 -8.03
CA PRO A 206 19.48 -12.99 -9.03
C PRO A 206 18.29 -13.92 -9.30
N LEU A 207 17.11 -13.33 -9.55
CA LEU A 207 15.89 -14.08 -9.85
C LEU A 207 16.09 -14.93 -11.11
N ARG A 208 16.37 -16.22 -10.92
CA ARG A 208 16.51 -17.18 -12.02
C ARG A 208 15.14 -17.74 -12.36
N LYS A 209 14.80 -17.77 -13.65
CA LYS A 209 13.66 -18.55 -14.12
C LYS A 209 13.94 -20.03 -13.90
N ILE A 210 13.43 -20.58 -12.81
CA ILE A 210 13.41 -22.03 -12.59
C ILE A 210 12.33 -22.58 -13.53
N GLU A 211 12.71 -23.36 -14.53
CA GLU A 211 11.73 -24.19 -15.22
C GLU A 211 11.17 -25.18 -14.20
N LEU A 212 9.86 -25.04 -13.90
CA LEU A 212 9.15 -26.03 -13.10
C LEU A 212 9.21 -27.36 -13.85
N VAL A 213 10.10 -28.20 -13.36
CA VAL A 213 10.33 -29.55 -13.85
C VAL A 213 9.00 -30.29 -13.81
N LYS A 214 8.50 -30.70 -14.98
CA LYS A 214 7.26 -31.48 -15.08
C LYS A 214 7.44 -32.81 -14.37
N ILE A 215 7.00 -32.87 -13.12
CA ILE A 215 6.93 -34.10 -12.35
C ILE A 215 5.88 -34.98 -13.03
N LYS A 216 6.28 -36.18 -13.46
CA LYS A 216 5.28 -37.17 -13.90
C LYS A 216 4.77 -37.88 -12.65
N THR A 217 3.53 -37.60 -12.31
CA THR A 217 2.74 -38.44 -11.42
C THR A 217 2.34 -39.71 -12.18
N SER A 218 2.66 -40.88 -11.63
CA SER A 218 2.10 -42.15 -12.10
C SER A 218 1.64 -42.97 -10.90
N LYS A 219 0.54 -43.71 -11.05
CA LYS A 219 -0.01 -44.55 -9.97
C LYS A 219 0.52 -45.96 -10.13
N CYS A 220 1.14 -46.51 -9.09
CA CYS A 220 1.55 -47.90 -9.07
C CYS A 220 0.32 -48.80 -9.14
N SER A 221 0.18 -49.57 -10.23
CA SER A 221 -0.99 -50.41 -10.48
C SER A 221 -1.22 -51.52 -9.45
N GLU A 222 -0.17 -51.91 -8.72
CA GLU A 222 -0.23 -53.00 -7.74
C GLU A 222 -0.47 -52.52 -6.31
N THR A 223 -0.03 -51.30 -5.96
CA THR A 223 -0.07 -50.80 -4.57
C THR A 223 -0.93 -49.56 -4.39
N GLY A 224 -1.36 -48.89 -5.47
CA GLY A 224 -2.07 -47.60 -5.42
C GLY A 224 -1.18 -46.40 -5.06
N ASN A 225 0.08 -46.62 -4.70
CA ASN A 225 1.02 -45.57 -4.32
C ASN A 225 1.33 -44.62 -5.48
N LEU A 226 1.50 -43.34 -5.16
CA LEU A 226 1.94 -42.31 -6.09
C LEU A 226 3.46 -42.43 -6.33
N ILE A 227 3.86 -42.59 -7.58
CA ILE A 227 5.26 -42.52 -8.03
C ILE A 227 5.48 -41.13 -8.62
N LEU A 228 6.40 -40.38 -8.02
CA LEU A 228 6.84 -39.06 -8.48
C LEU A 228 8.15 -39.23 -9.27
N GLU A 229 8.10 -39.18 -10.60
CA GLU A 229 9.33 -39.17 -11.40
C GLU A 229 9.89 -37.73 -11.48
N MET A 230 11.04 -37.52 -10.85
CA MET A 230 11.80 -36.26 -10.90
C MET A 230 13.22 -36.50 -11.45
N PRO A 231 13.70 -35.71 -12.44
CA PRO A 231 15.09 -35.77 -12.92
C PRO A 231 16.06 -35.43 -11.80
N ALA A 232 17.13 -36.21 -11.66
CA ALA A 232 18.04 -36.17 -10.51
C ALA A 232 18.54 -34.76 -10.16
N GLY A 233 18.28 -34.34 -8.92
CA GLY A 233 18.66 -33.04 -8.39
C GLY A 233 18.83 -33.09 -6.86
N PRO A 234 19.66 -32.21 -6.28
CA PRO A 234 20.08 -32.28 -4.86
C PRO A 234 18.96 -31.97 -3.85
N LEU A 235 17.76 -31.63 -4.31
CA LEU A 235 16.59 -31.38 -3.46
C LEU A 235 15.52 -32.48 -3.57
N ASN A 236 15.63 -33.40 -4.53
CA ASN A 236 14.53 -34.31 -4.89
C ASN A 236 14.12 -35.23 -3.75
N ASP A 237 15.09 -35.83 -3.05
CA ASP A 237 14.82 -36.77 -1.95
C ASP A 237 14.09 -36.07 -0.80
N CYS A 238 14.48 -34.81 -0.53
CA CYS A 238 13.81 -33.96 0.46
C CYS A 238 12.39 -33.56 0.00
N VAL A 239 12.22 -33.12 -1.25
CA VAL A 239 10.91 -32.72 -1.79
C VAL A 239 9.95 -33.91 -1.80
N THR A 240 10.40 -35.06 -2.28
CA THR A 240 9.64 -36.32 -2.26
C THR A 240 9.22 -36.69 -0.85
N LYS A 241 10.13 -36.57 0.13
CA LYS A 241 9.81 -36.83 1.53
C LYS A 241 8.72 -35.90 2.06
N ILE A 242 8.87 -34.57 1.89
CA ILE A 242 7.88 -33.59 2.38
C ILE A 242 6.50 -33.82 1.74
N LEU A 243 6.45 -34.12 0.45
CA LEU A 243 5.20 -34.42 -0.24
C LEU A 243 4.58 -35.73 0.27
N SER A 244 5.38 -36.77 0.53
CA SER A 244 4.90 -38.04 1.09
C SER A 244 4.42 -37.94 2.56
N GLU A 245 4.85 -36.92 3.29
CA GLU A 245 4.39 -36.62 4.66
C GLU A 245 3.14 -35.74 4.68
N LYS A 246 2.94 -34.88 3.67
CA LYS A 246 1.81 -33.93 3.58
C LYS A 246 0.60 -34.49 2.81
N LEU A 247 0.80 -35.37 1.85
CA LEU A 247 -0.26 -35.90 0.98
C LEU A 247 -0.74 -37.29 1.40
N GLY A 248 -2.05 -37.50 1.40
CA GLY A 248 -2.68 -38.78 1.64
C GLY A 248 -2.47 -39.78 0.47
N PRO A 249 -2.69 -41.09 0.71
CA PRO A 249 -2.59 -42.10 -0.34
C PRO A 249 -3.50 -41.81 -1.54
N GLY A 250 -2.89 -41.45 -2.68
CA GLY A 250 -3.58 -41.21 -3.94
C GLY A 250 -3.92 -39.75 -4.25
N GLU A 251 -3.62 -38.82 -3.35
CA GLU A 251 -3.68 -37.37 -3.61
C GLU A 251 -2.52 -36.92 -4.51
N GLU A 252 -2.76 -35.99 -5.43
CA GLU A 252 -1.73 -35.47 -6.35
C GLU A 252 -1.27 -34.08 -5.88
N PRO A 253 0.05 -33.80 -5.85
CA PRO A 253 0.57 -32.51 -5.41
C PRO A 253 0.12 -31.36 -6.32
N THR A 254 -0.36 -30.27 -5.73
CA THR A 254 -0.60 -29.02 -6.46
C THR A 254 0.71 -28.27 -6.70
N ASP A 255 0.72 -27.33 -7.66
CA ASP A 255 1.87 -26.43 -7.88
C ASP A 255 2.28 -25.67 -6.59
N GLN A 256 1.31 -25.39 -5.70
CA GLN A 256 1.54 -24.75 -4.42
C GLN A 256 2.26 -25.69 -3.42
N ASP A 257 1.87 -26.97 -3.36
CA ASP A 257 2.54 -27.97 -2.51
C ASP A 257 3.99 -28.19 -2.95
N LEU A 258 4.21 -28.24 -4.27
CA LEU A 258 5.56 -28.31 -4.86
C LEU A 258 6.39 -27.07 -4.49
N ALA A 259 5.85 -25.87 -4.67
CA ALA A 259 6.54 -24.63 -4.34
C ALA A 259 6.93 -24.55 -2.85
N ILE A 260 6.02 -24.97 -1.95
CA ILE A 260 6.27 -25.05 -0.51
C ILE A 260 7.38 -26.08 -0.21
N ALA A 261 7.29 -27.30 -0.75
CA ALA A 261 8.28 -28.35 -0.52
C ALA A 261 9.68 -27.97 -1.03
N PHE A 262 9.78 -27.36 -2.22
CA PHE A 262 11.06 -26.84 -2.74
C PHE A 262 11.64 -25.72 -1.86
N SER A 263 10.79 -24.83 -1.32
CA SER A 263 11.21 -23.76 -0.41
C SER A 263 11.76 -24.32 0.91
N GLU A 264 11.00 -25.21 1.57
CA GLU A 264 11.39 -25.88 2.81
C GLU A 264 12.71 -26.67 2.63
N CYS A 265 12.87 -27.41 1.55
CA CYS A 265 14.10 -28.15 1.25
C CYS A 265 15.30 -27.24 0.95
N ARG A 266 15.10 -26.12 0.28
CA ARG A 266 16.18 -25.15 0.02
C ARG A 266 16.63 -24.47 1.31
N GLU A 267 15.71 -24.18 2.24
CA GLU A 267 16.05 -23.67 3.56
C GLU A 267 16.85 -24.69 4.39
N GLN A 268 16.46 -25.98 4.36
CA GLN A 268 17.22 -27.06 5.00
C GLN A 268 18.63 -27.22 4.41
N LEU A 269 18.76 -27.21 3.08
CA LEU A 269 20.07 -27.31 2.40
C LEU A 269 20.98 -26.10 2.70
N ASN A 270 20.40 -24.90 2.85
CA ASN A 270 21.16 -23.72 3.25
C ASN A 270 21.61 -23.82 4.73
N LYS A 271 20.75 -24.35 5.62
CA LYS A 271 21.08 -24.61 7.03
C LYS A 271 22.19 -25.66 7.17
N SER A 272 22.18 -26.74 6.38
CA SER A 272 23.26 -27.74 6.42
C SER A 272 24.58 -27.17 5.91
N LYS A 273 24.60 -26.48 4.75
CA LYS A 273 25.79 -25.81 4.22
C LYS A 273 26.37 -24.75 5.16
N ALA A 274 25.51 -23.97 5.81
CA ALA A 274 25.95 -23.00 6.82
C ALA A 274 26.59 -23.68 8.05
N LYS A 275 26.15 -24.89 8.40
CA LYS A 275 26.74 -25.68 9.48
C LYS A 275 28.08 -26.32 9.07
N GLU A 276 28.16 -26.91 7.87
CA GLU A 276 29.39 -27.46 7.29
C GLU A 276 30.48 -26.38 7.15
N SER A 277 30.11 -25.18 6.70
CA SER A 277 31.01 -24.03 6.62
C SER A 277 31.57 -23.62 7.99
N LYS A 278 30.74 -23.65 9.04
CA LYS A 278 31.21 -23.41 10.42
C LYS A 278 32.15 -24.51 10.88
N GLU A 279 31.80 -25.78 10.73
CA GLU A 279 32.62 -26.92 11.16
C GLU A 279 33.97 -27.01 10.40
N ALA A 280 34.00 -26.66 9.11
CA ALA A 280 35.24 -26.51 8.34
C ALA A 280 36.14 -25.37 8.88
N THR A 281 35.54 -24.27 9.35
CA THR A 281 36.27 -23.16 9.96
C THR A 281 36.83 -23.55 11.33
N THR A 282 36.11 -24.35 12.13
CA THR A 282 36.58 -24.84 13.44
C THR A 282 37.78 -25.78 13.32
N ASN A 283 37.78 -26.68 12.33
CA ASN A 283 38.89 -27.63 12.12
C ASN A 283 40.18 -26.96 11.60
N SER A 284 40.08 -25.82 10.90
CA SER A 284 41.25 -25.05 10.44
C SER A 284 42.02 -24.33 11.58
N ASN A 285 41.39 -24.16 12.76
CA ASN A 285 41.97 -23.40 13.87
C ASN A 285 42.77 -24.23 14.89
N ASN A 286 42.87 -25.56 14.73
CA ASN A 286 43.63 -26.40 15.67
C ASN A 286 45.17 -26.26 15.57
N ASP A 287 45.70 -25.65 14.50
CA ASP A 287 47.15 -25.42 14.31
C ASP A 287 47.64 -24.03 14.77
N ARG A 288 46.79 -23.20 15.40
CA ARG A 288 47.21 -21.89 15.95
C ARG A 288 46.83 -21.68 17.42
N LYS A 289 47.46 -22.47 18.29
CA LYS A 289 47.63 -22.11 19.71
C LYS A 289 48.66 -20.98 19.88
N SER A 290 48.20 -19.74 19.97
CA SER A 290 48.74 -18.75 20.94
C SER A 290 47.84 -17.52 21.05
N ASN A 291 47.39 -17.21 22.27
CA ASN A 291 46.63 -16.01 22.68
C ASN A 291 45.30 -15.74 21.95
N THR A 292 44.18 -15.93 22.65
CA THR A 292 43.31 -14.82 23.13
C THR A 292 42.28 -15.37 24.12
N ASP A 293 42.67 -15.53 25.39
CA ASP A 293 41.73 -15.78 26.50
C ASP A 293 41.15 -14.44 27.00
N ILE A 294 40.22 -13.85 26.25
CA ILE A 294 39.15 -12.91 26.68
C ILE A 294 38.12 -12.90 25.54
N ASN A 295 36.97 -13.59 25.71
CA ASN A 295 35.65 -13.26 25.10
C ASN A 295 34.54 -14.32 25.29
N MET A 296 34.85 -15.56 25.72
CA MET A 296 33.86 -16.64 25.85
C MET A 296 32.67 -16.37 26.80
N ALA A 297 32.71 -15.31 27.62
CA ALA A 297 31.63 -14.97 28.54
C ALA A 297 30.45 -14.20 27.90
N GLN A 298 30.60 -13.65 26.69
CA GLN A 298 29.57 -12.78 26.06
C GLN A 298 28.65 -13.47 25.06
N GLU A 299 28.95 -14.69 24.61
CA GLU A 299 28.10 -15.43 23.67
C GLU A 299 26.97 -16.20 24.39
N ASP A 300 27.27 -16.80 25.55
CA ASP A 300 26.30 -17.54 26.40
C ASP A 300 25.15 -16.67 26.96
N GLU A 301 25.32 -15.34 27.07
CA GLU A 301 24.21 -14.43 27.41
C GLU A 301 23.31 -14.14 26.20
N LYS A 302 23.89 -13.95 25.01
CA LYS A 302 23.13 -13.62 23.79
C LYS A 302 22.22 -14.76 23.36
N ASP A 303 22.68 -16.01 23.45
CA ASP A 303 21.84 -17.16 23.10
C ASP A 303 20.67 -17.36 24.09
N LYS A 304 20.85 -17.00 25.37
CA LYS A 304 19.75 -16.96 26.36
C LYS A 304 18.77 -15.83 26.08
N GLU A 305 19.25 -14.65 25.68
CA GLU A 305 18.40 -13.52 25.30
C GLU A 305 17.57 -13.82 24.05
N ILE A 306 18.17 -14.43 23.02
CA ILE A 306 17.48 -14.85 21.79
C ILE A 306 16.43 -15.94 22.09
N ALA A 307 16.73 -16.91 22.97
CA ALA A 307 15.75 -17.91 23.39
C ALA A 307 14.56 -17.28 24.14
N ALA A 308 14.81 -16.34 25.05
CA ALA A 308 13.76 -15.61 25.77
C ALA A 308 12.89 -14.75 24.83
N LEU A 309 13.49 -14.11 23.81
CA LEU A 309 12.75 -13.35 22.81
C LEU A 309 11.85 -14.24 21.93
N LYS A 310 12.33 -15.43 21.53
CA LYS A 310 11.51 -16.39 20.76
C LYS A 310 10.31 -16.91 21.56
N SER A 311 10.50 -17.25 22.83
CA SER A 311 9.39 -17.67 23.70
C SER A 311 8.32 -16.58 23.84
N LYS A 312 8.73 -15.32 24.01
CA LYS A 312 7.80 -14.17 24.08
C LYS A 312 7.08 -13.91 22.75
N ALA A 313 7.73 -14.14 21.61
CA ALA A 313 7.09 -14.00 20.31
C ALA A 313 5.95 -15.01 20.10
N GLN A 314 6.14 -16.26 20.54
CA GLN A 314 5.10 -17.30 20.47
C GLN A 314 3.92 -17.02 21.42
N GLU A 315 4.19 -16.52 22.62
CA GLU A 315 3.14 -16.10 23.58
C GLU A 315 2.27 -14.96 23.01
N VAL A 316 2.89 -13.96 22.38
CA VAL A 316 2.19 -12.85 21.70
C VAL A 316 1.38 -13.32 20.49
N GLU A 317 1.85 -14.34 19.74
CA GLU A 317 1.10 -14.88 18.60
C GLU A 317 -0.18 -15.59 19.03
N GLU A 318 -0.14 -16.39 20.12
CA GLU A 318 -1.31 -17.07 20.67
C GLU A 318 -2.30 -16.10 21.33
N GLU A 319 -1.84 -15.07 22.06
CA GLU A 319 -2.72 -13.97 22.52
C GLU A 319 -3.42 -13.28 21.34
N LEU A 320 -2.74 -13.10 20.20
CA LEU A 320 -3.31 -12.46 19.02
C LEU A 320 -4.36 -13.34 18.31
N LYS A 321 -4.17 -14.67 18.29
CA LYS A 321 -5.18 -15.63 17.83
C LYS A 321 -6.42 -15.64 18.73
N GLN A 322 -6.25 -15.57 20.04
CA GLN A 322 -7.37 -15.48 20.99
C GLN A 322 -8.16 -14.17 20.84
N SER A 323 -7.45 -13.03 20.70
CA SER A 323 -8.09 -11.72 20.47
C SER A 323 -8.88 -11.67 19.15
N ARG A 324 -8.38 -12.30 18.08
CA ARG A 324 -9.14 -12.41 16.81
C ARG A 324 -10.45 -13.19 16.98
N LYS A 325 -10.41 -14.36 17.63
CA LYS A 325 -11.61 -15.16 17.89
C LYS A 325 -12.66 -14.40 18.71
N ALA A 326 -12.24 -13.68 19.76
CA ALA A 326 -13.14 -12.87 20.58
C ALA A 326 -13.80 -11.73 19.77
N ASN A 327 -13.08 -11.10 18.83
CA ASN A 327 -13.66 -10.10 17.94
C ASN A 327 -14.61 -10.69 16.89
N GLU A 328 -14.32 -11.89 16.37
CA GLU A 328 -15.22 -12.62 15.46
C GLU A 328 -16.54 -12.99 16.16
N GLU A 329 -16.48 -13.53 17.38
CA GLU A 329 -17.66 -13.81 18.20
C GLU A 329 -18.50 -12.55 18.50
N LEU A 330 -17.85 -11.45 18.89
CA LEU A 330 -18.52 -10.16 19.14
C LEU A 330 -19.19 -9.60 17.87
N THR A 331 -18.63 -9.88 16.70
CA THR A 331 -19.18 -9.45 15.40
C THR A 331 -20.37 -10.32 14.98
N GLU A 332 -20.31 -11.64 15.21
CA GLU A 332 -21.45 -12.54 15.05
C GLU A 332 -22.62 -12.18 15.97
N GLU A 333 -22.35 -11.83 17.23
CA GLU A 333 -23.41 -11.48 18.19
C GLU A 333 -24.14 -10.19 17.77
N LYS A 334 -23.40 -9.16 17.33
CA LYS A 334 -24.00 -7.94 16.77
C LYS A 334 -24.85 -8.22 15.54
N LYS A 335 -24.36 -9.01 14.57
CA LYS A 335 -25.15 -9.40 13.39
C LYS A 335 -26.44 -10.15 13.77
N LYS A 336 -26.42 -10.97 14.81
CA LYS A 336 -27.62 -11.66 15.35
C LYS A 336 -28.59 -10.71 16.06
N GLU A 337 -28.10 -9.66 16.73
CA GLU A 337 -28.96 -8.63 17.33
C GLU A 337 -29.62 -7.76 16.26
N GLU A 338 -28.85 -7.34 15.26
CA GLU A 338 -29.31 -6.50 14.15
C GLU A 338 -30.36 -7.22 13.29
N ALA A 339 -30.12 -8.50 12.95
CA ALA A 339 -31.11 -9.34 12.28
C ALA A 339 -32.41 -9.52 13.08
N LYS A 340 -32.35 -9.57 14.42
CA LYS A 340 -33.56 -9.60 15.27
C LYS A 340 -34.32 -8.28 15.22
N ARG A 341 -33.62 -7.14 15.23
CA ARG A 341 -34.25 -5.80 15.11
C ARG A 341 -34.95 -5.64 13.77
N ALA A 342 -34.31 -6.06 12.67
CA ALA A 342 -34.92 -6.05 11.33
C ALA A 342 -36.22 -6.89 11.28
N GLN A 343 -36.21 -8.13 11.81
CA GLN A 343 -37.41 -8.97 11.89
C GLN A 343 -38.53 -8.39 12.77
N GLU A 344 -38.19 -7.65 13.83
CA GLU A 344 -39.17 -6.98 14.69
C GLU A 344 -39.77 -5.74 14.02
N GLU A 345 -38.99 -5.05 13.18
CA GLU A 345 -39.46 -3.91 12.38
C GLU A 345 -40.32 -4.36 11.20
N GLU A 346 -39.96 -5.44 10.50
CA GLU A 346 -40.81 -6.09 9.49
C GLU A 346 -42.19 -6.45 10.05
N LYS A 347 -42.27 -7.08 11.22
CA LYS A 347 -43.55 -7.41 11.86
C LYS A 347 -44.40 -6.17 12.14
N LYS A 348 -43.79 -5.08 12.59
CA LYS A 348 -44.49 -3.79 12.81
C LYS A 348 -44.97 -3.19 11.48
N LYS A 349 -44.16 -3.27 10.41
CA LYS A 349 -44.56 -2.86 9.04
C LYS A 349 -45.72 -3.73 8.51
N GLU A 350 -45.73 -5.04 8.78
CA GLU A 350 -46.79 -5.96 8.35
C GLU A 350 -48.12 -5.70 9.09
N GLU A 351 -48.08 -5.53 10.41
CA GLU A 351 -49.27 -5.15 11.20
C GLU A 351 -49.84 -3.79 10.75
N ALA A 352 -48.98 -2.81 10.46
CA ALA A 352 -49.39 -1.52 9.89
C ALA A 352 -49.99 -1.65 8.47
N ARG A 353 -49.45 -2.54 7.61
CA ARG A 353 -50.01 -2.86 6.29
C ARG A 353 -51.38 -3.55 6.42
N ARG A 354 -51.57 -4.47 7.38
CA ARG A 354 -52.86 -5.12 7.66
C ARG A 354 -53.92 -4.11 8.16
N GLY A 355 -53.51 -3.08 8.90
CA GLY A 355 -54.40 -1.98 9.33
C GLY A 355 -54.87 -1.02 8.22
N ARG A 356 -54.29 -1.06 7.01
CA ARG A 356 -54.59 -0.12 5.90
C ARG A 356 -55.34 -0.71 4.71
N LYS A 357 -55.63 -2.02 4.66
CA LYS A 357 -56.47 -2.62 3.60
C LYS A 357 -57.96 -2.35 3.82
N GLY A 358 -58.35 -1.09 3.57
CA GLY A 358 -59.73 -0.62 3.62
C GLY A 358 -60.06 0.28 2.43
N LYS A 359 -60.45 -0.36 1.30
CA LYS A 359 -60.82 0.17 -0.03
C LYS A 359 -59.68 0.37 -1.03
N ALA A 360 -60.00 0.05 -2.29
CA ALA A 360 -59.23 0.27 -3.53
C ALA A 360 -57.99 -0.62 -3.77
N GLN A 361 -58.16 -1.94 -3.95
CA GLN A 361 -57.16 -2.79 -4.61
C GLN A 361 -57.72 -4.12 -5.19
N ASP A 362 -58.75 -4.06 -6.04
CA ASP A 362 -59.35 -5.26 -6.68
C ASP A 362 -58.88 -5.53 -8.13
N ASP A 363 -58.25 -4.56 -8.83
CA ASP A 363 -57.85 -4.67 -10.25
C ASP A 363 -56.31 -4.68 -10.48
N MET A 364 -55.54 -5.34 -9.60
CA MET A 364 -54.12 -5.66 -9.87
C MET A 364 -53.95 -7.17 -10.08
N THR A 365 -53.27 -7.53 -11.15
CA THR A 365 -52.88 -8.92 -11.43
C THR A 365 -51.84 -9.42 -10.43
N ASP A 366 -51.73 -10.74 -10.27
CA ASP A 366 -50.78 -11.31 -9.31
C ASP A 366 -49.31 -11.15 -9.73
N GLU A 367 -49.04 -10.99 -11.04
CA GLU A 367 -47.71 -10.63 -11.54
C GLU A 367 -47.32 -9.18 -11.17
N GLU A 368 -48.24 -8.22 -11.27
CA GLU A 368 -47.99 -6.83 -10.86
C GLU A 368 -47.75 -6.71 -9.35
N LYS A 369 -48.46 -7.49 -8.53
CA LYS A 369 -48.21 -7.57 -7.07
C LYS A 369 -46.82 -8.12 -6.76
N LYS A 370 -46.39 -9.17 -7.47
CA LYS A 370 -45.06 -9.75 -7.31
C LYS A 370 -43.95 -8.80 -7.75
N ALA A 371 -44.12 -8.13 -8.89
CA ALA A 371 -43.16 -7.15 -9.39
C ALA A 371 -42.99 -5.96 -8.42
N ALA A 372 -44.09 -5.44 -7.87
CA ALA A 372 -44.04 -4.37 -6.87
C ALA A 372 -43.35 -4.81 -5.58
N GLN A 373 -43.55 -6.06 -5.14
CA GLN A 373 -42.85 -6.61 -3.97
C GLN A 373 -41.33 -6.77 -4.23
N GLU A 374 -40.94 -7.31 -5.37
CA GLU A 374 -39.51 -7.43 -5.75
C GLU A 374 -38.82 -6.06 -5.92
N GLU A 375 -39.56 -4.99 -6.22
CA GLU A 375 -39.04 -3.62 -6.30
C GLU A 375 -38.88 -2.98 -4.91
N ASP A 376 -39.82 -3.20 -3.99
CA ASP A 376 -39.72 -2.79 -2.58
C ASP A 376 -38.51 -3.48 -1.91
N GLU A 377 -38.37 -4.80 -2.05
CA GLU A 377 -37.26 -5.59 -1.45
C GLU A 377 -35.88 -5.13 -1.97
N LYS A 378 -35.77 -4.78 -3.26
CA LYS A 378 -34.53 -4.24 -3.84
C LYS A 378 -34.18 -2.84 -3.33
N LYS A 379 -35.19 -2.00 -3.04
CA LYS A 379 -34.96 -0.66 -2.49
C LYS A 379 -34.49 -0.74 -1.04
N GLU A 380 -35.07 -1.64 -0.24
CA GLU A 380 -34.67 -1.84 1.16
C GLU A 380 -33.23 -2.36 1.24
N ALA A 381 -32.86 -3.37 0.43
CA ALA A 381 -31.48 -3.87 0.36
C ALA A 381 -30.46 -2.80 -0.06
N ALA A 382 -30.79 -1.95 -1.04
CA ALA A 382 -29.92 -0.86 -1.48
C ALA A 382 -29.81 0.30 -0.45
N GLU A 383 -30.84 0.51 0.38
CA GLU A 383 -30.77 1.49 1.47
C GLU A 383 -29.87 0.99 2.61
N ASP A 384 -29.89 -0.31 2.89
CA ASP A 384 -29.06 -0.92 3.93
C ASP A 384 -27.57 -1.03 3.53
N GLU A 385 -27.26 -1.40 2.28
CA GLU A 385 -25.89 -1.34 1.74
C GLU A 385 -25.30 0.08 1.86
N LYS A 386 -26.10 1.11 1.55
CA LYS A 386 -25.71 2.51 1.69
C LYS A 386 -25.47 2.92 3.16
N LYS A 387 -26.25 2.41 4.10
CA LYS A 387 -26.04 2.64 5.55
C LYS A 387 -24.74 1.98 6.03
N GLU A 388 -24.42 0.78 5.55
CA GLU A 388 -23.18 0.06 5.88
C GLU A 388 -21.94 0.80 5.33
N GLU A 389 -22.01 1.30 4.09
CA GLU A 389 -20.94 2.12 3.50
C GLU A 389 -20.75 3.45 4.26
N GLU A 390 -21.84 4.15 4.60
CA GLU A 390 -21.79 5.40 5.38
C GLU A 390 -21.22 5.18 6.80
N LEU A 391 -21.60 4.09 7.46
CA LEU A 391 -21.08 3.71 8.77
C LEU A 391 -19.58 3.36 8.70
N THR A 392 -19.17 2.60 7.69
CA THR A 392 -17.77 2.22 7.46
C THR A 392 -16.89 3.44 7.19
N SER A 393 -17.38 4.39 6.39
CA SER A 393 -16.72 5.67 6.12
C SER A 393 -16.57 6.53 7.38
N LYS A 394 -17.60 6.58 8.24
CA LYS A 394 -17.53 7.26 9.55
C LYS A 394 -16.53 6.60 10.50
N ILE A 395 -16.44 5.27 10.53
CA ILE A 395 -15.44 4.55 11.34
C ILE A 395 -14.03 4.82 10.82
N ALA A 396 -13.79 4.75 9.50
CA ALA A 396 -12.48 4.99 8.90
C ALA A 396 -11.97 6.42 9.14
N SER A 397 -12.83 7.42 8.99
CA SER A 397 -12.52 8.83 9.25
C SER A 397 -12.28 9.14 10.73
N GLN A 398 -12.99 8.48 11.66
CA GLN A 398 -12.66 8.58 13.09
C GLN A 398 -11.30 7.93 13.40
N LEU A 399 -11.02 6.74 12.86
CA LEU A 399 -9.76 6.03 13.12
C LEU A 399 -8.53 6.77 12.57
N SER A 400 -8.63 7.41 11.40
CA SER A 400 -7.51 8.17 10.81
C SER A 400 -7.09 9.37 11.66
N ILE A 401 -8.04 10.03 12.34
CA ILE A 401 -7.77 11.10 13.31
C ILE A 401 -7.26 10.52 14.64
N LYS A 402 -7.84 9.40 15.09
CA LYS A 402 -7.61 8.84 16.42
C LYS A 402 -6.23 8.20 16.58
N ILE A 403 -5.79 7.40 15.60
CA ILE A 403 -4.54 6.63 15.69
C ILE A 403 -3.31 7.52 15.96
N PRO A 404 -3.07 8.63 15.22
CA PRO A 404 -1.94 9.53 15.49
C PRO A 404 -1.96 10.15 16.90
N LEU A 405 -3.15 10.52 17.40
CA LEU A 405 -3.31 11.08 18.75
C LEU A 405 -2.97 10.04 19.84
N VAL A 406 -3.44 8.80 19.68
CA VAL A 406 -3.11 7.68 20.56
C VAL A 406 -1.60 7.40 20.53
N GLN A 407 -0.98 7.30 19.35
CA GLN A 407 0.46 7.07 19.21
C GLN A 407 1.30 8.16 19.88
N LYS A 408 0.91 9.44 19.73
CA LYS A 408 1.55 10.58 20.39
C LYS A 408 1.45 10.48 21.92
N TYR A 409 0.26 10.19 22.44
CA TYR A 409 0.02 10.03 23.88
C TYR A 409 0.82 8.87 24.48
N VAL A 410 0.76 7.68 23.85
CA VAL A 410 1.48 6.48 24.29
C VAL A 410 2.98 6.70 24.27
N SER A 411 3.52 7.31 23.20
CA SER A 411 4.96 7.61 23.09
C SER A 411 5.44 8.54 24.19
N ALA A 412 4.65 9.56 24.54
CA ALA A 412 4.97 10.48 25.63
C ALA A 412 4.90 9.80 27.01
N LYS A 413 3.88 8.98 27.28
CA LYS A 413 3.77 8.23 28.55
C LYS A 413 4.84 7.15 28.68
N THR A 414 5.22 6.49 27.58
CA THR A 414 6.34 5.54 27.52
C THR A 414 7.64 6.21 27.93
N GLN A 415 7.92 7.41 27.41
CA GLN A 415 9.10 8.21 27.80
C GLN A 415 9.00 8.77 29.23
N GLN A 416 7.80 9.18 29.68
CA GLN A 416 7.61 9.74 31.03
C GLN A 416 7.77 8.69 32.14
N LYS A 417 7.37 7.44 31.88
CA LYS A 417 7.28 6.37 32.88
C LYS A 417 8.21 5.18 32.64
N ASN A 418 9.03 5.21 31.58
CA ASN A 418 9.82 4.06 31.10
C ASN A 418 8.96 2.79 30.97
N LEU A 419 7.81 2.90 30.29
CA LEU A 419 6.93 1.75 30.05
C LEU A 419 7.65 0.72 29.17
N ASP A 420 7.55 -0.56 29.53
CA ASP A 420 7.94 -1.65 28.64
C ASP A 420 6.95 -1.80 27.47
N ALA A 421 7.29 -2.67 26.51
CA ALA A 421 6.47 -2.88 25.32
C ALA A 421 5.05 -3.41 25.62
N LYS A 422 4.87 -4.18 26.70
CA LYS A 422 3.55 -4.71 27.09
C LYS A 422 2.70 -3.60 27.69
N ALA A 423 3.23 -2.85 28.65
CA ALA A 423 2.54 -1.71 29.25
C ALA A 423 2.25 -0.59 28.23
N ALA A 424 3.12 -0.39 27.24
CA ALA A 424 2.88 0.55 26.13
C ALA A 424 1.74 0.08 25.20
N LYS A 425 1.66 -1.24 24.90
CA LYS A 425 0.57 -1.83 24.10
C LYS A 425 -0.77 -1.78 24.86
N GLU A 426 -0.81 -2.18 26.13
CA GLU A 426 -2.01 -2.07 26.97
C GLU A 426 -2.52 -0.62 27.07
N LEU A 427 -1.60 0.35 27.17
CA LEU A 427 -1.96 1.78 27.12
C LEU A 427 -2.48 2.22 25.75
N TYR A 428 -1.93 1.69 24.65
CA TYR A 428 -2.41 1.94 23.30
C TYR A 428 -3.85 1.44 23.12
N ASP A 429 -4.10 0.17 23.41
CA ASP A 429 -5.42 -0.45 23.25
C ASP A 429 -6.49 0.23 24.13
N LYS A 430 -6.14 0.55 25.39
CA LYS A 430 -7.01 1.31 26.31
C LYS A 430 -7.26 2.76 25.89
N THR A 431 -6.34 3.37 25.15
CA THR A 431 -6.53 4.76 24.67
C THR A 431 -7.24 4.77 23.31
N LEU A 432 -7.07 3.73 22.49
CA LEU A 432 -7.77 3.56 21.21
C LEU A 432 -9.27 3.26 21.39
N SER A 433 -9.72 2.76 22.54
CA SER A 433 -11.15 2.58 22.85
C SER A 433 -11.84 3.86 23.38
N ALA A 434 -11.11 4.81 23.97
CA ALA A 434 -11.67 6.07 24.50
C ALA A 434 -12.20 7.00 23.38
N SER A 435 -13.09 7.94 23.69
CA SER A 435 -13.56 8.97 22.74
C SER A 435 -12.44 9.94 22.33
N ILE A 436 -12.60 10.65 21.20
CA ILE A 436 -11.62 11.64 20.74
C ILE A 436 -11.44 12.77 21.77
N ASP A 437 -12.52 13.20 22.43
CA ASP A 437 -12.47 14.25 23.46
C ASP A 437 -11.72 13.79 24.72
N GLU A 438 -11.90 12.54 25.15
CA GLU A 438 -11.10 11.95 26.23
C GLU A 438 -9.61 11.81 25.87
N ILE A 439 -9.29 11.57 24.59
CA ILE A 439 -7.89 11.50 24.12
C ILE A 439 -7.28 12.91 24.12
N ASN A 440 -8.01 13.92 23.65
CA ASN A 440 -7.57 15.31 23.66
C ASN A 440 -7.33 15.82 25.08
N SER A 441 -8.26 15.56 26.01
CA SER A 441 -8.09 15.88 27.43
C SER A 441 -6.83 15.25 28.05
N LYS A 442 -6.51 14.00 27.68
CA LYS A 442 -5.27 13.31 28.10
C LYS A 442 -4.00 13.83 27.40
N LEU A 443 -4.12 14.54 26.27
CA LEU A 443 -2.99 15.17 25.60
C LEU A 443 -2.55 16.46 26.30
N ASP A 444 -3.47 17.17 26.96
CA ASP A 444 -3.14 18.35 27.77
C ASP A 444 -2.26 17.96 28.99
N ASP A 445 -2.54 16.81 29.63
CA ASP A 445 -1.75 16.22 30.72
C ASP A 445 -0.27 15.93 30.37
N ILE A 446 0.09 15.89 29.08
CA ILE A 446 1.47 15.66 28.61
C ILE A 446 2.10 16.90 27.95
N GLY A 447 1.39 18.03 27.88
CA GLY A 447 1.87 19.28 27.31
C GLY A 447 3.30 19.68 27.73
N PRO A 448 3.68 19.60 29.03
CA PRO A 448 5.04 19.93 29.48
C PRO A 448 6.16 19.07 28.88
N TYR A 449 5.86 17.85 28.45
CA TYR A 449 6.83 16.88 27.93
C TYR A 449 6.91 16.86 26.40
N ALA A 450 5.87 17.36 25.71
CA ALA A 450 5.86 17.44 24.26
C ALA A 450 6.77 18.56 23.70
N ALA A 451 7.07 19.59 24.50
CA ALA A 451 7.80 20.78 24.04
C ALA A 451 9.35 20.69 24.14
N THR A 452 9.90 19.74 24.90
CA THR A 452 11.28 19.82 25.43
C THR A 452 12.37 19.18 24.58
N LYS A 453 12.12 18.79 23.31
CA LYS A 453 13.10 18.07 22.46
C LYS A 453 13.77 18.86 21.33
N ASN A 454 13.38 20.10 21.04
CA ASN A 454 13.93 20.89 19.91
C ASN A 454 15.05 21.90 20.26
N THR A 455 15.62 21.85 21.46
CA THR A 455 16.77 22.72 21.84
C THR A 455 18.05 21.93 22.11
N LYS A 456 18.56 21.23 21.10
CA LYS A 456 20.01 21.06 20.97
C LYS A 456 20.56 22.29 20.24
N LYS A 457 21.24 23.18 20.98
CA LYS A 457 22.10 24.19 20.37
C LYS A 457 23.22 23.48 19.62
N TYR A 458 23.36 23.77 18.33
CA TYR A 458 24.63 23.73 17.63
C TYR A 458 25.28 25.12 17.74
#